data_AF-A0A485JHC0-F1
#
_entry.id   AF-A0A485JHC0-F1
#
_cell.length_a   1.000
_cell.length_b   1.000
_cell.length_c   1.000
_cell.angle_alpha   90.00
_cell.angle_beta   90.00
_cell.angle_gamma   90.00
#
_symmetry.space_group_name_H-M   'P 1'
#
loop_
_entity.id
_entity.type
_entity.pdbx_description
1 polymer ?
#
loop_
_entity_poly.entity_id
_entity_poly.type
_entity_poly.pdbx_seq_one_letter_code
_entity_poly.pdbx_strand_id
1 'polypeptide(L)'
;MNKKSLWKLILILAIPCIIGFMPAPAGLSELAWVLFGIYLAAIVGLVIKPFPEPVVLLIAVAASMVVVGNLSDGAFKTTAVLSGYSSGTTWLVFSAFTLSAAFVTTGLGKRIAYLLIGKSVTPRWVWVTLRYSSIWYWLRQHRLTPRVRAALCYRSSTAWRWLWGQNRKKVRVVSDIT
;
A
#
# COMPACT_ATOMS: atom_id res chain seq x y z
N MET A 1 24.52 22.69 10.05
CA MET A 1 24.09 21.30 10.33
C MET A 1 23.79 21.15 11.82
N ASN A 2 22.62 20.63 12.19
CA ASN A 2 22.23 20.47 13.59
C ASN A 2 23.09 19.36 14.24
N LYS A 3 23.79 19.66 15.35
CA LYS A 3 24.72 18.76 16.05
C LYS A 3 24.13 17.38 16.35
N LYS A 4 22.81 17.31 16.57
CA LYS A 4 22.07 16.07 16.87
C LYS A 4 21.95 15.10 15.68
N SER A 5 21.95 15.60 14.44
CA SER A 5 21.91 14.73 13.25
C SER A 5 23.29 14.18 12.90
N LEU A 6 24.33 14.98 13.09
CA LEU A 6 25.74 14.59 12.89
C LEU A 6 26.16 13.38 13.73
N TRP A 7 25.77 13.34 15.01
CA TRP A 7 26.07 12.21 15.89
C TRP A 7 25.45 10.89 15.42
N LYS A 8 24.24 10.94 14.85
CA LYS A 8 23.57 9.76 14.28
C LYS A 8 24.32 9.21 13.06
N LEU A 9 24.86 10.10 12.24
CA LEU A 9 25.67 9.71 11.08
C LEU A 9 27.01 9.11 11.48
N ILE A 10 27.67 9.68 12.48
CA ILE A 10 28.90 9.13 13.05
C ILE A 10 28.65 7.72 13.59
N LEU A 11 27.53 7.49 14.27
CA LEU A 11 27.16 6.17 14.78
C LEU A 11 26.95 5.15 13.65
N ILE A 12 26.24 5.53 12.58
CA ILE A 12 25.99 4.66 11.43
C ILE A 12 27.28 4.34 10.67
N LEU A 13 28.19 5.31 10.56
CA LEU A 13 29.48 5.14 9.90
C LEU A 13 30.49 4.35 10.77
N ALA A 14 30.36 4.43 12.10
CA ALA A 14 31.25 3.72 13.02
C ALA A 14 31.07 2.19 12.95
N ILE A 15 29.85 1.71 12.76
CA ILE A 15 29.53 0.26 12.69
C ILE A 15 30.34 -0.47 11.60
N PRO A 16 30.29 -0.07 10.31
CA PRO A 16 31.04 -0.76 9.25
C PRO A 16 32.55 -0.55 9.41
N CYS A 17 33.00 0.58 9.96
CA CYS A 17 34.42 0.79 10.28
C CYS A 17 34.91 -0.20 11.35
N ILE A 18 34.18 -0.37 12.45
CA ILE A 18 34.56 -1.29 13.53
C ILE A 18 34.60 -2.73 13.02
N ILE A 19 33.60 -3.13 12.22
CA ILE A 19 33.52 -4.48 11.64
C ILE A 19 34.67 -4.70 10.64
N GLY A 20 35.03 -3.70 9.84
CA GLY A 20 36.15 -3.77 8.91
C GLY A 20 37.54 -3.83 9.57
N PHE A 21 37.69 -3.29 10.79
CA PHE A 21 38.93 -3.42 11.57
C PHE A 21 39.07 -4.77 12.28
N MET A 22 37.99 -5.55 12.42
CA MET A 22 38.05 -6.90 12.97
C MET A 22 38.37 -7.92 11.87
N PRO A 23 39.39 -8.79 12.05
CA PRO A 23 39.74 -9.80 11.06
C PRO A 23 38.58 -10.80 10.88
N ALA A 24 38.37 -11.22 9.63
CA ALA A 24 37.31 -12.15 9.30
C ALA A 24 37.53 -13.52 10.00
N PRO A 25 36.47 -14.13 10.56
CA PRO A 25 36.57 -15.47 11.14
C PRO A 25 36.90 -16.52 10.07
N ALA A 26 37.60 -17.59 10.47
CA ALA A 26 38.06 -18.63 9.57
C ALA A 26 36.90 -19.24 8.76
N GLY A 27 37.02 -19.20 7.43
CA GLY A 27 36.03 -19.73 6.49
C GLY A 27 35.20 -18.68 5.72
N LEU A 28 35.36 -17.38 6.02
CA LEU A 28 34.70 -16.30 5.30
C LEU A 28 35.69 -15.45 4.48
N SER A 29 35.29 -15.05 3.26
CA SER A 29 36.05 -14.08 2.46
C SER A 29 36.05 -12.71 3.14
N GLU A 30 37.20 -12.02 3.13
CA GLU A 30 37.36 -10.66 3.67
C GLU A 30 36.37 -9.67 3.05
N LEU A 31 36.15 -9.78 1.73
CA LEU A 31 35.17 -8.97 1.01
C LEU A 31 33.74 -9.17 1.56
N ALA A 32 33.35 -10.43 1.81
CA ALA A 32 32.02 -10.74 2.32
C ALA A 32 31.81 -10.21 3.75
N TRP A 33 32.87 -10.18 4.56
CA TRP A 33 32.84 -9.64 5.93
C TRP A 33 32.60 -8.12 5.94
N VAL A 34 33.31 -7.38 5.08
CA VAL A 34 33.12 -5.92 4.98
C VAL A 34 31.75 -5.57 4.39
N LEU A 35 31.28 -6.31 3.37
CA LEU A 35 29.92 -6.12 2.82
C LEU A 35 28.84 -6.40 3.86
N PHE A 36 29.03 -7.42 4.71
CA PHE A 36 28.13 -7.68 5.83
C PHE A 36 28.08 -6.50 6.81
N GLY A 37 29.23 -5.89 7.11
CA GLY A 37 29.30 -4.68 7.95
C GLY A 37 28.52 -3.50 7.35
N ILE A 38 28.66 -3.26 6.05
CA ILE A 38 27.90 -2.20 5.34
C ILE A 38 26.40 -2.50 5.33
N TYR A 39 26.01 -3.78 5.15
CA TYR A 39 24.61 -4.18 5.19
C TYR A 39 23.98 -3.96 6.57
N LEU A 40 24.70 -4.31 7.64
CA LEU A 40 24.24 -4.06 9.01
C LEU A 40 24.14 -2.55 9.31
N ALA A 41 25.10 -1.76 8.82
CA ALA A 41 25.04 -0.30 8.88
C ALA A 41 23.81 0.27 8.16
N ALA A 42 23.43 -0.30 7.01
CA ALA A 42 22.24 0.10 6.27
C ALA A 42 20.95 -0.19 7.05
N ILE A 43 20.83 -1.35 7.69
CA ILE A 43 19.67 -1.69 8.54
C ILE A 43 19.56 -0.70 9.70
N VAL A 44 20.66 -0.47 10.43
CA VAL A 44 20.67 0.49 11.55
C VAL A 44 20.37 1.91 11.07
N GLY A 45 20.89 2.30 9.91
CA GLY A 45 20.61 3.59 9.28
C GLY A 45 19.13 3.78 8.92
N LEU A 46 18.47 2.74 8.43
CA LEU A 46 17.03 2.75 8.13
C LEU A 46 16.16 2.79 9.39
N VAL A 47 16.62 2.24 10.51
CA VAL A 47 15.90 2.31 11.79
C VAL A 47 16.02 3.70 12.42
N ILE A 48 17.23 4.28 12.41
CA ILE A 48 17.50 5.60 13.02
C ILE A 48 16.95 6.76 12.16
N LYS A 49 16.70 6.51 10.87
CA LYS A 49 16.18 7.47 9.87
C LYS A 49 16.82 8.86 9.99
N PRO A 50 18.16 8.98 9.83
CA PRO A 50 18.82 10.29 9.87
C PRO A 50 18.44 11.17 8.67
N PHE A 51 18.07 10.54 7.56
CA PHE A 51 17.77 11.11 6.25
C PHE A 51 16.59 10.36 5.62
N PRO A 52 16.00 10.88 4.52
CA PRO A 52 15.05 10.11 3.72
C PRO A 52 15.64 8.74 3.34
N GLU A 53 14.82 7.70 3.45
CA GLU A 53 15.20 6.29 3.25
C GLU A 53 15.99 6.04 1.95
N PRO A 54 15.65 6.63 0.79
CA PRO A 54 16.42 6.46 -0.45
C PRO A 54 17.86 6.96 -0.35
N VAL A 55 18.12 8.03 0.41
CA VAL A 55 19.47 8.61 0.54
C VAL A 55 20.37 7.70 1.36
N VAL A 56 19.86 7.10 2.43
CA VAL A 56 20.62 6.15 3.27
C VAL A 56 21.03 4.92 2.44
N LEU A 57 20.10 4.40 1.63
CA LEU A 57 20.35 3.28 0.74
C LEU A 57 21.36 3.60 -0.36
N LEU A 58 21.28 4.79 -0.97
CA LEU A 58 22.25 5.22 -1.99
C LEU A 58 23.67 5.35 -1.42
N ILE A 59 23.82 5.88 -0.20
CA ILE A 59 25.13 5.95 0.47
C ILE A 59 25.68 4.54 0.74
N ALA A 60 24.83 3.61 1.20
CA ALA A 60 25.25 2.22 1.42
C ALA A 60 25.69 1.55 0.12
N VAL A 61 24.97 1.74 -0.98
CA VAL A 61 25.35 1.22 -2.31
C VAL A 61 26.66 1.84 -2.80
N ALA A 62 26.86 3.15 -2.62
CA ALA A 62 28.11 3.81 -2.96
C ALA A 62 29.29 3.29 -2.15
N ALA A 63 29.11 3.08 -0.84
CA ALA A 63 30.14 2.47 0.02
C ALA A 63 30.47 1.04 -0.42
N SER A 64 29.46 0.22 -0.74
CA SER A 64 29.67 -1.13 -1.27
C SER A 64 30.43 -1.12 -2.59
N MET A 65 30.16 -0.16 -3.48
CA MET A 65 30.90 -0.02 -4.75
C MET A 65 32.38 0.31 -4.52
N VAL A 66 32.70 1.19 -3.57
CA VAL A 66 34.08 1.52 -3.22
C VAL A 66 34.80 0.30 -2.64
N VAL A 67 34.16 -0.44 -1.73
CA VAL A 67 34.75 -1.66 -1.15
C VAL A 67 34.98 -2.74 -2.21
N VAL A 68 33.99 -3.02 -3.05
CA VAL A 68 34.13 -3.97 -4.16
C VAL A 68 35.20 -3.51 -5.15
N GLY A 69 35.30 -2.21 -5.44
CA GLY A 69 36.34 -1.68 -6.34
C GLY A 69 37.78 -1.86 -5.81
N ASN A 70 37.98 -1.86 -4.50
CA ASN A 70 39.31 -1.95 -3.88
C ASN A 70 39.71 -3.37 -3.47
N LEU A 71 38.77 -4.20 -3.01
CA LEU A 71 39.08 -5.53 -2.43
C LEU A 71 38.84 -6.70 -3.40
N SER A 72 38.30 -6.47 -4.61
CA SER A 72 37.87 -7.58 -5.45
C SER A 72 38.94 -8.16 -6.38
N ASP A 73 40.15 -7.61 -6.48
CA ASP A 73 41.23 -8.09 -7.38
C ASP A 73 40.74 -8.55 -8.79
N GLY A 74 39.73 -7.86 -9.34
CA GLY A 74 39.12 -8.18 -10.63
C GLY A 74 38.06 -9.29 -10.65
N ALA A 75 37.78 -9.97 -9.53
CA ALA A 75 36.77 -11.04 -9.42
C ALA A 75 35.33 -10.52 -9.51
N PHE A 76 35.05 -9.32 -9.00
CA PHE A 76 33.74 -8.67 -9.08
C PHE A 76 33.85 -7.31 -9.75
N LYS A 77 33.16 -7.14 -10.89
CA LYS A 77 33.01 -5.83 -11.51
C LYS A 77 32.08 -4.96 -10.65
N THR A 78 32.41 -3.68 -10.50
CA THR A 78 31.56 -2.67 -9.83
C THR A 78 30.14 -2.61 -10.42
N THR A 79 29.96 -3.06 -11.66
CA THR A 79 28.65 -3.21 -12.31
C THR A 79 27.74 -4.24 -11.63
N ALA A 80 28.30 -5.24 -10.95
CA ALA A 80 27.53 -6.25 -10.22
C ALA A 80 26.72 -5.63 -9.07
N VAL A 81 27.23 -4.58 -8.43
CA VAL A 81 26.55 -3.84 -7.34
C VAL A 81 25.27 -3.15 -7.84
N LEU A 82 25.27 -2.69 -9.10
CA LEU A 82 24.15 -1.99 -9.73
C LEU A 82 23.16 -2.94 -10.41
N SER A 83 23.48 -4.23 -10.54
CA SER A 83 22.66 -5.21 -11.27
C SER A 83 21.23 -5.33 -10.71
N GLY A 84 21.04 -5.08 -9.40
CA GLY A 84 19.73 -5.07 -8.74
C GLY A 84 18.78 -3.98 -9.27
N TYR A 85 19.30 -2.85 -9.78
CA TYR A 85 18.48 -1.79 -10.37
C TYR A 85 17.94 -2.17 -11.77
N SER A 86 18.56 -3.15 -12.43
CA SER A 86 18.10 -3.69 -13.72
C SER A 86 17.04 -4.81 -13.56
N SER A 87 16.64 -5.13 -12.32
CA SER A 87 15.68 -6.20 -12.07
C SER A 87 14.28 -5.85 -12.56
N GLY A 88 13.66 -6.76 -13.32
CA GLY A 88 12.31 -6.60 -13.84
C GLY A 88 11.28 -6.33 -12.74
N THR A 89 11.41 -6.96 -11.56
CA THR A 89 10.50 -6.73 -10.42
C THR A 89 10.55 -5.28 -9.92
N THR A 90 11.74 -4.67 -9.86
CA THR A 90 11.90 -3.27 -9.44
C THR A 90 11.17 -2.33 -10.41
N TRP A 91 11.31 -2.58 -11.72
CA TRP A 91 10.65 -1.80 -12.76
C TRP A 91 9.13 -2.01 -12.81
N LEU A 92 8.65 -3.21 -12.52
CA LEU A 92 7.21 -3.49 -12.39
C LEU A 92 6.58 -2.69 -11.26
N VAL A 93 7.23 -2.66 -10.09
CA VAL A 93 6.76 -1.87 -8.94
C VAL A 93 6.77 -0.38 -9.26
N PHE A 94 7.84 0.13 -9.87
CA PHE A 94 7.94 1.53 -10.29
C PHE A 94 6.84 1.93 -11.30
N SER A 95 6.57 1.06 -12.28
CA SER A 95 5.54 1.29 -13.30
C SER A 95 4.14 1.33 -12.69
N ALA A 96 3.83 0.43 -11.76
CA ALA A 96 2.55 0.41 -11.06
C ALA A 96 2.31 1.71 -10.24
N PHE A 97 3.32 2.18 -9.51
CA PHE A 97 3.22 3.43 -8.76
C PHE A 97 3.10 4.66 -9.68
N THR A 98 3.85 4.69 -10.78
CA THR A 98 3.78 5.78 -11.77
C THR A 98 2.39 5.83 -12.43
N LEU A 99 1.84 4.67 -12.81
CA LEU A 99 0.49 4.56 -13.37
C LEU A 99 -0.58 5.00 -12.36
N SER A 100 -0.43 4.61 -11.09
CA SER A 100 -1.33 5.03 -10.01
C SER A 100 -1.34 6.56 -9.85
N ALA A 101 -0.15 7.18 -9.84
CA ALA A 101 -0.03 8.63 -9.78
C ALA A 101 -0.70 9.33 -10.98
N ALA A 102 -0.54 8.78 -12.19
CA ALA A 102 -1.19 9.29 -13.40
C ALA A 102 -2.73 9.24 -13.33
N PHE A 103 -3.32 8.19 -12.72
CA PHE A 103 -4.76 8.11 -12.52
C PHE A 103 -5.29 9.11 -11.49
N VAL A 104 -4.45 9.49 -10.52
CA VAL A 104 -4.79 10.51 -9.52
C VAL A 104 -4.73 11.91 -10.14
N THR A 105 -3.67 12.23 -10.90
CA THR A 105 -3.51 13.57 -11.52
C THR A 105 -4.51 13.85 -12.62
N THR A 106 -4.85 12.85 -13.45
CA THR A 106 -5.88 12.97 -14.49
C THR A 106 -7.32 12.96 -13.94
N GLY A 107 -7.50 12.58 -12.67
CA GLY A 107 -8.82 12.44 -12.04
C GLY A 107 -9.63 11.24 -12.54
N LEU A 108 -9.05 10.38 -13.39
CA LEU A 108 -9.71 9.18 -13.92
C LEU A 108 -10.20 8.27 -12.78
N GLY A 109 -9.36 8.08 -11.75
CA GLY A 109 -9.71 7.26 -10.58
C GLY A 109 -10.96 7.76 -9.85
N LYS A 110 -11.12 9.09 -9.73
CA LYS A 110 -12.28 9.73 -9.10
C LYS A 110 -13.55 9.55 -9.94
N ARG A 111 -13.44 9.68 -11.27
CA ARG A 111 -14.58 9.43 -12.19
C ARG A 111 -15.05 7.97 -12.10
N ILE A 112 -14.13 7.01 -12.15
CA ILE A 112 -14.45 5.59 -12.02
C ILE A 112 -15.06 5.29 -10.64
N ALA A 113 -14.52 5.87 -9.57
CA ALA A 113 -15.07 5.70 -8.22
C ALA A 113 -16.52 6.20 -8.12
N TYR A 114 -16.85 7.37 -8.67
CA TYR A 114 -18.22 7.87 -8.66
C TYR A 114 -19.17 7.04 -9.55
N LEU A 115 -18.72 6.56 -10.70
CA LEU A 115 -19.50 5.64 -11.54
C LEU A 115 -19.81 4.33 -10.79
N LEU A 116 -18.82 3.80 -10.05
CA LEU A 116 -19.00 2.60 -9.24
C LEU A 116 -19.97 2.83 -8.08
N ILE A 117 -19.81 3.94 -7.33
CA ILE A 117 -20.74 4.31 -6.24
C ILE A 117 -22.15 4.49 -6.80
N GLY A 118 -22.30 5.18 -7.93
CA GLY A 118 -23.61 5.36 -8.58
C GLY A 118 -24.28 4.04 -8.96
N LYS A 119 -23.50 3.03 -9.36
CA LYS A 119 -24.01 1.70 -9.74
C LYS A 119 -24.21 0.77 -8.53
N SER A 120 -23.37 0.82 -7.52
CA SER A 120 -23.46 -0.06 -6.33
C SER A 120 -24.46 0.47 -5.30
N VAL A 121 -24.52 1.78 -5.09
CA VAL A 121 -25.51 2.48 -4.24
C VAL A 121 -26.85 2.64 -4.98
N THR A 122 -27.12 1.79 -5.98
CA THR A 122 -28.51 1.57 -6.35
C THR A 122 -29.17 0.87 -5.15
N PRO A 123 -30.27 1.40 -4.58
CA PRO A 123 -30.93 0.82 -3.39
C PRO A 123 -31.27 -0.67 -3.55
N ARG A 124 -31.31 -1.17 -4.79
CA ARG A 124 -31.62 -2.55 -5.15
C ARG A 124 -30.86 -3.60 -4.35
N TRP A 125 -29.58 -3.41 -4.03
CA TRP A 125 -28.82 -4.38 -3.20
C TRP A 125 -29.19 -4.30 -1.71
N VAL A 126 -29.50 -3.11 -1.21
CA VAL A 126 -30.09 -2.91 0.13
C VAL A 126 -31.48 -3.54 0.19
N TRP A 127 -32.29 -3.43 -0.87
CA TRP A 127 -33.60 -4.08 -0.95
C TRP A 127 -33.54 -5.59 -1.09
N VAL A 128 -32.52 -6.12 -1.78
CA VAL A 128 -32.28 -7.57 -1.86
C VAL A 128 -31.90 -8.10 -0.48
N THR A 129 -30.96 -7.47 0.22
CA THR A 129 -30.57 -7.88 1.59
C THR A 129 -31.71 -7.71 2.60
N LEU A 130 -32.48 -6.61 2.54
CA LEU A 130 -33.66 -6.41 3.38
C LEU A 130 -34.79 -7.40 3.07
N ARG A 131 -35.00 -7.78 1.80
CA ARG A 131 -36.00 -8.78 1.41
C ARG A 131 -35.59 -10.17 1.86
N TYR A 132 -34.32 -10.53 1.75
CA TYR A 132 -33.79 -11.78 2.30
C TYR A 132 -33.90 -11.81 3.83
N SER A 133 -33.61 -10.71 4.53
CA SER A 133 -33.78 -10.60 5.98
C SER A 133 -35.27 -10.71 6.39
N SER A 134 -36.18 -10.06 5.67
CA SER A 134 -37.63 -10.15 5.91
C SER A 134 -38.17 -11.56 5.69
N ILE A 135 -37.69 -12.27 4.66
CA ILE A 135 -38.04 -13.68 4.40
C ILE A 135 -37.47 -14.59 5.50
N TRP A 136 -36.26 -14.32 5.99
CA TRP A 136 -35.66 -15.04 7.13
C TRP A 136 -36.43 -14.82 8.44
N TYR A 137 -36.81 -13.57 8.74
CA TYR A 137 -37.66 -13.27 9.90
C TYR A 137 -39.05 -13.92 9.76
N TRP A 138 -39.59 -14.00 8.54
CA TRP A 138 -40.84 -14.70 8.25
C TRP A 138 -40.74 -16.22 8.47
N LEU A 139 -39.68 -16.87 7.98
CA LEU A 139 -39.39 -18.30 8.20
C LEU A 139 -39.18 -18.65 9.68
N ARG A 140 -38.69 -17.71 10.49
CA ARG A 140 -38.53 -17.88 11.95
C ARG A 140 -39.83 -17.66 12.75
N GLN A 141 -40.89 -17.09 12.16
CA GLN A 141 -42.10 -16.64 12.89
C GLN A 141 -43.38 -17.47 12.63
N HIS A 142 -43.29 -18.67 12.07
CA HIS A 142 -44.46 -19.54 11.90
C HIS A 142 -45.00 -20.14 13.23
N ARG A 143 -45.69 -19.30 14.02
CA ARG A 143 -46.82 -19.66 14.90
C ARG A 143 -47.70 -18.41 15.18
N LEU A 144 -48.38 -17.82 14.20
CA LEU A 144 -49.50 -16.85 14.46
C LEU A 144 -50.45 -16.67 13.25
N THR A 145 -51.71 -16.35 13.57
CA THR A 145 -52.96 -16.46 12.80
C THR A 145 -53.12 -15.48 11.61
N PRO A 146 -53.99 -15.79 10.62
CA PRO A 146 -54.00 -15.15 9.29
C PRO A 146 -54.50 -13.69 9.23
N ARG A 147 -55.35 -13.22 10.16
CA ARG A 147 -55.94 -11.87 10.09
C ARG A 147 -54.98 -10.72 10.40
N VAL A 148 -54.03 -10.93 11.31
CA VAL A 148 -53.02 -9.90 11.69
C VAL A 148 -51.98 -9.68 10.58
N ARG A 149 -51.81 -10.69 9.71
CA ARG A 149 -50.80 -10.73 8.64
C ARG A 149 -51.10 -9.76 7.48
N ALA A 150 -52.37 -9.53 7.17
CA ALA A 150 -52.77 -8.68 6.04
C ALA A 150 -52.61 -7.17 6.33
N ALA A 151 -52.90 -6.73 7.55
CA ALA A 151 -52.89 -5.31 7.92
C ALA A 151 -51.46 -4.72 8.00
N LEU A 152 -50.49 -5.48 8.52
CA LEU A 152 -49.09 -5.02 8.64
C LEU A 152 -48.36 -4.95 7.28
N CYS A 153 -48.72 -5.83 6.33
CA CYS A 153 -48.09 -5.87 5.01
C CYS A 153 -48.55 -4.71 4.10
N TYR A 154 -49.78 -4.22 4.28
CA TYR A 154 -50.33 -3.09 3.51
C TYR A 154 -49.78 -1.73 3.98
N ARG A 155 -49.50 -1.58 5.27
CA ARG A 155 -48.99 -0.32 5.86
C ARG A 155 -47.51 -0.08 5.56
N SER A 156 -46.71 -1.14 5.46
CA SER A 156 -45.30 -1.01 5.05
C SER A 156 -45.16 -0.72 3.55
N SER A 157 -45.89 -1.44 2.70
CA SER A 157 -45.76 -1.33 1.23
C SER A 157 -46.17 0.04 0.65
N THR A 158 -47.10 0.76 1.26
CA THR A 158 -47.57 2.09 0.80
C THR A 158 -46.62 3.22 1.18
N ALA A 159 -46.02 3.19 2.38
CA ALA A 159 -44.98 4.15 2.80
C ALA A 159 -43.74 4.09 1.91
N TRP A 160 -43.39 2.90 1.42
CA TRP A 160 -42.23 2.70 0.56
C TRP A 160 -42.44 3.16 -0.90
N ARG A 161 -43.67 3.12 -1.45
CA ARG A 161 -43.97 3.70 -2.78
C ARG A 161 -43.74 5.21 -2.81
N TRP A 162 -44.02 5.90 -1.70
CA TRP A 162 -43.86 7.35 -1.60
C TRP A 162 -42.38 7.77 -1.50
N LEU A 163 -41.57 7.06 -0.70
CA LEU A 163 -40.11 7.25 -0.60
C LEU A 163 -39.36 6.97 -1.93
N TRP A 164 -39.84 6.01 -2.72
CA TRP A 164 -39.26 5.72 -4.04
C TRP A 164 -39.47 6.84 -5.06
N GLY A 165 -40.59 7.57 -4.96
CA GLY A 165 -40.90 8.71 -5.85
C GLY A 165 -39.95 9.90 -5.67
N GLN A 166 -39.46 10.13 -4.45
CA GLN A 166 -38.54 11.23 -4.12
C GLN A 166 -37.11 10.97 -4.64
N ASN A 167 -36.61 9.74 -4.50
CA ASN A 167 -35.23 9.42 -4.92
C ASN A 167 -35.03 9.41 -6.44
N ARG A 168 -36.06 9.09 -7.25
CA ARG A 168 -35.95 9.18 -8.73
C ARG A 168 -35.75 10.60 -9.24
N LYS A 169 -36.28 11.60 -8.55
CA LYS A 169 -36.12 13.02 -8.94
C LYS A 169 -34.70 13.52 -8.62
N LYS A 170 -34.13 13.11 -7.48
CA LYS A 170 -32.76 13.48 -7.09
C LYS A 170 -31.67 12.92 -8.02
N VAL A 171 -31.84 11.69 -8.51
CA VAL A 171 -30.86 11.06 -9.42
C VAL A 171 -30.83 11.73 -10.80
N ARG A 172 -31.97 12.23 -11.30
CA ARG A 172 -32.05 12.93 -12.60
C ARG A 172 -31.35 14.28 -12.59
N VAL A 173 -31.46 15.02 -11.48
CA VAL A 173 -30.81 16.33 -11.33
C VAL A 173 -29.28 16.23 -11.29
N VAL A 174 -28.71 15.13 -10.77
CA VAL A 174 -27.26 14.94 -10.72
C VAL A 174 -26.67 14.55 -12.07
N SER A 175 -27.43 13.88 -12.95
CA SER A 175 -26.98 13.51 -14.30
C SER A 175 -27.02 14.67 -15.30
N ASP A 176 -27.81 15.72 -15.04
CA ASP A 176 -27.91 16.90 -15.92
C ASP A 176 -26.82 17.95 -15.66
N ILE A 177 -25.99 17.75 -14.62
CA ILE A 177 -24.91 18.69 -14.20
C ILE A 177 -23.52 18.20 -14.66
N THR A 178 -23.41 17.01 -15.26
CA THR A 178 -22.18 16.45 -15.86
C THR A 178 -22.30 16.36 -17.36
#